data_AF-A0A2E6ZIS5-F1
#
_entry.id   AF-A0A2E6ZIS5-F1
#
_cell.length_a   1.000
_cell.length_b   1.000
_cell.length_c   1.000
_cell.angle_alpha   90.00
_cell.angle_beta   90.00
_cell.angle_gamma   90.00
#
_symmetry.space_group_name_H-M   'P 1'
#
loop_
_entity.id
_entity.type
_entity.pdbx_description
1 polymer ?
#
loop_
_entity_poly.entity_id
_entity_poly.type
_entity_poly.pdbx_seq_one_letter_code
_entity_poly.pdbx_strand_id
1 'polypeptide(L)' 'ENFADGKKKGKSKPGRVKRSGASCKGSVTSLRKKAKNSSGEKSKMYHWCANMKSGKKKK' A
#
# COMPACT_ATOMS: atom_id res chain seq x y z
N GLU A 1 7.72 6.45 3.56
CA GLU A 1 8.15 7.86 3.57
C GLU A 1 9.45 7.92 2.80
N ASN A 2 9.67 8.95 1.98
CA ASN A 2 10.88 9.02 1.18
C ASN A 2 12.02 9.50 2.10
N PHE A 3 12.87 8.58 2.55
CA PHE A 3 14.00 8.87 3.46
C PHE A 3 15.21 9.48 2.73
N ALA A 4 15.21 9.45 1.39
CA ALA A 4 16.27 10.00 0.55
C ALA A 4 16.33 11.54 0.57
N ASP A 5 15.24 12.20 0.98
CA ASP A 5 15.12 13.66 0.92
C ASP A 5 15.72 14.37 2.16
N GLY A 6 16.34 13.64 3.10
CA GLY A 6 16.90 14.20 4.33
C GLY A 6 15.88 14.86 5.28
N LYS A 7 14.59 14.86 4.93
CA LYS A 7 13.53 15.51 5.69
C LYS A 7 13.18 14.72 6.95
N LYS A 8 13.03 15.46 8.06
CA LYS A 8 12.59 14.92 9.37
C LYS A 8 11.29 14.13 9.22
N LYS A 9 11.17 13.01 9.95
CA LYS A 9 9.98 12.14 10.01
C LYS A 9 8.71 12.98 10.16
N GLY A 10 7.74 12.78 9.27
CA GLY A 10 6.49 13.56 9.24
C GLY A 10 6.48 14.82 8.36
N LYS A 11 7.64 15.33 7.90
CA LYS A 11 7.72 16.45 6.93
C LYS A 11 7.87 16.00 5.48
N SER A 12 8.12 14.70 5.25
CA SER A 12 8.20 14.12 3.91
C SER A 12 6.81 13.88 3.32
N LYS A 13 6.63 14.17 2.02
CA LYS A 13 5.40 13.82 1.30
C LYS A 13 5.09 12.32 1.50
N PRO A 14 3.84 11.97 1.87
CA PRO A 14 3.47 10.58 2.09
C PRO A 14 3.68 9.78 0.80
N GLY A 15 4.25 8.58 0.93
CA GLY A 15 4.41 7.68 -0.22
C GLY A 15 3.05 7.33 -0.85
N ARG A 16 3.04 6.99 -2.15
CA ARG A 16 1.83 6.82 -2.96
C ARG A 16 0.72 6.01 -2.28
N VAL A 17 1.07 4.88 -1.65
CA VAL A 17 0.12 4.01 -0.93
C VAL A 17 -0.58 4.75 0.22
N LYS A 18 0.18 5.49 1.03
CA LYS A 18 -0.35 6.28 2.16
C LYS A 18 -1.14 7.50 1.65
N ARG A 19 -0.74 8.08 0.51
CA ARG A 19 -1.47 9.18 -0.16
C ARG A 19 -2.85 8.70 -0.67
N SER A 20 -2.93 7.49 -1.21
CA SER A 20 -4.20 6.89 -1.66
C SER A 20 -5.08 6.35 -0.51
N GLY A 21 -4.68 6.55 0.75
CA GLY A 21 -5.42 6.06 1.92
C GLY A 21 -5.47 4.53 2.04
N ALA A 22 -4.59 3.82 1.32
CA ALA A 22 -4.47 2.37 1.40
C ALA A 22 -3.38 1.98 2.41
N SER A 23 -3.52 0.79 2.99
CA SER A 23 -2.50 0.22 3.87
C SER A 23 -2.27 -1.23 3.51
N CYS A 24 -1.01 -1.62 3.30
CA CYS A 24 -0.65 -3.01 3.02
C CYS A 24 -0.70 -3.93 4.27
N LYS A 25 -1.32 -3.47 5.37
CA LYS A 25 -1.53 -4.27 6.59
C LYS A 25 -2.69 -5.26 6.38
N GLY A 26 -2.40 -6.55 6.57
CA GLY A 26 -3.37 -7.65 6.49
C GLY A 26 -2.86 -8.86 5.70
N SER A 27 -3.68 -9.91 5.66
CA SER A 27 -3.48 -11.06 4.78
C SER A 27 -3.83 -10.72 3.33
N VAL A 28 -3.37 -11.53 2.38
CA VAL A 28 -3.69 -11.36 0.95
C VAL A 28 -5.21 -11.35 0.72
N THR A 29 -5.95 -12.20 1.43
CA THR A 29 -7.42 -12.27 1.36
C THR A 29 -8.08 -11.00 1.89
N SER A 30 -7.63 -10.48 3.04
CA SER A 30 -8.14 -9.21 3.58
C SER A 30 -7.86 -8.03 2.65
N LEU A 31 -6.69 -7.98 2.01
CA LEU A 31 -6.34 -6.93 1.05
C LEU A 31 -7.22 -6.99 -0.21
N ARG A 32 -7.49 -8.18 -0.75
CA ARG A 32 -8.41 -8.35 -1.89
C ARG A 32 -9.85 -7.96 -1.54
N LYS A 33 -10.33 -8.31 -0.33
CA LYS A 33 -11.65 -7.86 0.16
C LYS A 33 -11.73 -6.33 0.25
N LYS A 34 -10.71 -5.69 0.85
CA LYS A 34 -10.61 -4.22 0.92
C LYS A 34 -10.54 -3.57 -0.46
N ALA A 35 -9.89 -4.21 -1.42
CA ALA A 35 -9.81 -3.72 -2.80
C ALA A 35 -11.18 -3.72 -3.48
N LYS A 36 -11.99 -4.77 -3.29
CA LYS A 36 -13.37 -4.84 -3.80
C LYS A 36 -14.29 -3.78 -3.18
N ASN A 37 -14.11 -3.49 -1.89
CA ASN A 37 -14.87 -2.48 -1.16
C ASN A 37 -14.32 -1.05 -1.33
N SER A 38 -13.31 -0.85 -2.18
CA SER A 38 -12.71 0.46 -2.46
C SER A 38 -12.74 0.72 -3.96
N SER A 39 -12.75 1.99 -4.34
CA SER A 39 -12.72 2.40 -5.75
C SER A 39 -11.46 3.21 -6.08
N GLY A 40 -11.20 3.41 -7.37
CA GLY A 40 -10.13 4.29 -7.86
C GLY A 40 -8.71 3.84 -7.45
N GLU A 41 -7.84 4.80 -7.13
CA GLU A 41 -6.44 4.53 -6.78
C GLU A 41 -6.30 3.67 -5.51
N LYS A 42 -7.23 3.78 -4.55
CA LYS A 42 -7.21 3.00 -3.31
C LYS A 42 -7.37 1.50 -3.59
N SER A 43 -8.26 1.13 -4.51
CA SER A 43 -8.44 -0.25 -4.96
C SER A 43 -7.19 -0.81 -5.63
N LYS A 44 -6.61 -0.04 -6.57
CA LYS A 44 -5.35 -0.39 -7.26
C LYS A 44 -4.22 -0.63 -6.27
N MET A 45 -4.11 0.19 -5.23
CA MET A 45 -3.10 0.02 -4.19
C MET A 45 -3.33 -1.23 -3.32
N TYR A 46 -4.57 -1.56 -2.96
CA TYR A 46 -4.83 -2.81 -2.23
C TYR A 46 -4.51 -4.06 -3.06
N HIS A 47 -4.81 -4.05 -4.36
CA HIS A 47 -4.41 -5.11 -5.28
C HIS A 47 -2.88 -5.22 -5.38
N TRP A 48 -2.19 -4.10 -5.53
CA TRP A 48 -0.73 -4.05 -5.56
C TRP A 48 -0.12 -4.60 -4.25
N CYS A 49 -0.61 -4.18 -3.08
CA CYS A 49 -0.18 -4.70 -1.78
C CYS A 49 -0.38 -6.23 -1.67
N ALA A 50 -1.53 -6.74 -2.15
CA ALA A 50 -1.84 -8.16 -2.12
C ALA A 50 -0.88 -8.97 -3.02
N ASN A 51 -0.59 -8.46 -4.21
CA ASN A 51 0.33 -9.08 -5.16
C ASN A 51 1.77 -9.09 -4.66
N MET A 52 2.26 -7.97 -4.10
CA MET A 52 3.59 -7.90 -3.47
C MET A 52 3.76 -8.92 -2.34
N LYS A 53 2.72 -9.08 -1.50
CA LYS A 53 2.73 -10.03 -0.38
C LYS A 53 2.64 -11.47 -0.85
N SER A 54 1.90 -11.74 -1.93
CA SER A 54 1.85 -13.07 -2.55
C SER A 54 3.14 -13.43 -3.28
N GLY A 55 3.80 -12.46 -3.93
CA GLY A 55 5.07 -12.67 -4.63
C GLY A 55 6.21 -13.00 -3.68
N LYS A 56 6.23 -12.40 -2.49
CA LYS A 56 7.18 -12.76 -1.41
C LYS A 56 7.08 -14.20 -0.92
N LYS A 57 5.95 -14.90 -1.16
CA LYS A 57 5.79 -16.32 -0.80
C LYS A 57 6.37 -17.28 -1.84
N LYS A 58 6.75 -16.79 -3.03
CA LYS A 58 7.30 -17.60 -4.13
C LYS A 58 8.84 -17.57 -4.21
N LYS A 59 9.50 -16.92 -3.25
CA LYS A 59 10.96 -16.79 -3.16
C LYS A 59 11.41 -17.31 -1.81
#